data_AF-A0A7V9T946-F1
#
_entry.id   AF-A0A7V9T946-F1
#
_cell.length_a   1.000
_cell.length_b   1.000
_cell.length_c   1.000
_cell.angle_alpha   90.00
_cell.angle_beta   90.00
_cell.angle_gamma   90.00
#
_symmetry.space_group_name_H-M   'P 1'
#
loop_
_entity.id
_entity.type
_entity.pdbx_description
1 polymer ?
#
loop_
_entity_poly.entity_id
_entity_poly.type
_entity_poly.pdbx_seq_one_letter_code
_entity_poly.pdbx_strand_id
1 'polypeptide(L)'
;STRILSRVAVGLGLLAIPGVLITAIVTGSVAAVAFDVPFSTGLLIGAVLAPSDPAILIPLFDRMRLRQKVEQTAIAESALNDSTGAVLALVFAGVVLSGDASVTDPAIHFLEDLGISTALGIGFGVLLSMVVSNRRLGVWSESAAIAVVAVVAVGYFSIDWAGGSGYLGAFLAGLIVGNMDRLRLGMHSDHEREMRVLVDTLSEVVVILVFITLGANLPWSDIWSNLGPGLVVIAAFIVLARPLTVFACLLSDRRGGWSWQEIVFLSWTRETGVVAAALAGLMVALDVPDAELIVTTVALAIVVTLAVQTTTKPWLGRRLGLEEPAPSLADAADLSAP
;
A
#
# COMPACT_ATOMS: atom_id res chain seq x y z
N SER A 1 1.26 0.17 23.20
CA SER A 1 1.11 0.42 21.75
C SER A 1 1.22 1.91 21.38
N THR A 2 0.32 2.81 21.79
CA THR A 2 0.31 4.23 21.32
C THR A 2 1.53 5.08 21.68
N ARG A 3 2.21 4.83 22.81
CA ARG A 3 3.43 5.55 23.23
C ARG A 3 4.65 5.30 22.34
N ILE A 4 4.71 4.15 21.66
CA ILE A 4 5.84 3.82 20.78
C ILE A 4 5.65 4.54 19.44
N LEU A 5 4.46 4.40 18.84
CA LEU A 5 4.08 5.09 17.62
C LEU A 5 4.19 6.61 17.72
N SER A 6 3.83 7.22 18.86
CA SER A 6 3.98 8.66 19.04
C SER A 6 5.43 9.15 19.08
N ARG A 7 6.39 8.30 19.46
CA ARG A 7 7.83 8.62 19.43
C ARG A 7 8.41 8.56 18.02
N VAL A 8 7.87 7.70 17.16
CA VAL A 8 8.33 7.50 15.78
C VAL A 8 7.43 8.18 14.73
N ALA A 9 6.42 8.95 15.17
CA ALA A 9 5.44 9.56 14.28
C ALA A 9 6.06 10.49 13.22
N VAL A 10 7.16 11.18 13.56
CA VAL A 10 7.89 12.02 12.60
C VAL A 10 8.57 11.16 11.53
N GLY A 11 9.29 10.11 11.93
CA GLY A 11 9.88 9.15 11.00
C GLY A 11 8.83 8.46 10.12
N LEU A 12 7.68 8.08 10.68
CA LEU A 12 6.57 7.49 9.94
C LEU A 12 5.98 8.46 8.90
N GLY A 13 5.78 9.73 9.25
CA GLY A 13 5.32 10.74 8.29
C GLY A 13 6.33 10.97 7.15
N LEU A 14 7.62 10.95 7.47
CA LEU A 14 8.69 11.04 6.48
C LEU A 14 8.76 9.80 5.59
N LEU A 15 8.54 8.59 6.12
CA LEU A 15 8.50 7.39 5.29
C LEU A 15 7.27 7.37 4.37
N ALA A 16 6.11 7.75 4.90
CA ALA A 16 4.84 7.69 4.20
C ALA A 16 4.71 8.66 3.01
N ILE A 17 5.28 9.86 3.10
CA ILE A 17 5.11 10.88 2.05
C ILE A 17 6.40 11.02 1.23
N PRO A 18 7.50 11.61 1.77
CA PRO A 18 8.72 11.73 0.99
C PRO A 18 9.37 10.38 0.69
N GLY A 19 9.26 9.38 1.57
CA GLY A 19 9.84 8.06 1.33
C GLY A 19 9.20 7.31 0.16
N VAL A 20 7.87 7.38 0.04
CA VAL A 20 7.13 6.84 -1.12
C VAL A 20 7.55 7.55 -2.42
N LEU A 21 7.66 8.88 -2.39
CA LEU A 21 8.10 9.66 -3.55
C LEU A 21 9.54 9.34 -3.96
N ILE A 22 10.46 9.25 -3.00
CA ILE A 22 11.86 8.86 -3.25
C ILE A 22 11.91 7.46 -3.85
N THR A 23 11.14 6.53 -3.30
CA THR A 23 11.10 5.14 -3.79
C THR A 23 10.58 5.10 -5.23
N ALA A 24 9.53 5.86 -5.55
CA ALA A 24 8.97 5.96 -6.89
C ALA A 24 9.97 6.58 -7.88
N ILE A 25 10.65 7.67 -7.49
CA ILE A 25 11.63 8.34 -8.34
C ILE A 25 12.84 7.45 -8.60
N VAL A 26 13.44 6.85 -7.57
CA VAL A 26 14.64 6.02 -7.71
C VAL A 26 14.33 4.77 -8.52
N THR A 27 13.28 4.04 -8.13
CA THR A 27 12.89 2.80 -8.83
C THR A 27 12.43 3.11 -10.24
N GLY A 28 11.65 4.18 -10.42
CA GLY A 28 11.11 4.57 -11.70
C GLY A 28 12.15 5.12 -12.67
N SER A 29 13.17 5.83 -12.18
CA SER A 29 14.31 6.25 -13.00
C SER A 29 15.09 5.05 -13.53
N VAL A 30 15.29 4.03 -12.68
CA VAL A 30 15.94 2.79 -13.10
C VAL A 30 15.05 2.02 -14.08
N ALA A 31 13.73 1.97 -13.85
CA ALA A 31 12.78 1.30 -14.74
C ALA A 31 12.74 1.96 -16.14
N ALA A 32 12.70 3.29 -16.20
CA ALA A 32 12.72 4.04 -17.46
C ALA A 32 13.95 3.65 -18.31
N VAL A 33 15.13 3.61 -17.69
CA VAL A 33 16.38 3.26 -18.37
C VAL A 33 16.47 1.76 -18.69
N ALA A 34 16.04 0.90 -17.78
CA ALA A 34 16.18 -0.55 -17.93
C ALA A 34 15.25 -1.12 -19.01
N PHE A 35 14.02 -0.61 -19.09
CA PHE A 35 13.01 -1.05 -20.06
C PHE A 35 12.93 -0.19 -21.32
N ASP A 36 13.72 0.89 -21.40
CA ASP A 36 13.69 1.85 -22.51
C ASP A 36 12.29 2.46 -22.75
N VAL A 37 11.63 2.84 -21.65
CA VAL A 37 10.28 3.43 -21.64
C VAL A 37 10.32 4.91 -21.27
N PRO A 38 9.28 5.71 -21.59
CA PRO A 38 9.19 7.09 -21.15
C PRO A 38 9.39 7.25 -19.65
N PHE A 39 9.98 8.37 -19.23
CA PHE A 39 10.27 8.61 -17.82
C PHE A 39 8.99 8.59 -16.96
N SER A 40 7.87 9.07 -17.50
CA SER A 40 6.54 8.99 -16.87
C SER A 40 6.09 7.55 -16.61
N THR A 41 6.26 6.64 -17.57
CA THR A 41 5.98 5.20 -17.43
C THR A 41 6.90 4.57 -16.37
N GLY A 42 8.18 4.93 -16.37
CA GLY A 42 9.12 4.49 -15.34
C GLY A 42 8.67 4.93 -13.94
N LEU A 43 8.33 6.22 -13.76
CA LEU A 43 7.81 6.75 -12.49
C LEU A 43 6.53 6.04 -12.05
N LEU A 44 5.65 5.71 -12.99
CA LEU A 44 4.45 4.92 -12.71
C LEU A 44 4.79 3.52 -12.19
N ILE A 45 5.71 2.80 -12.82
CA ILE A 45 6.21 1.49 -12.32
C ILE A 45 6.73 1.64 -10.88
N GLY A 46 7.55 2.66 -10.63
CA GLY A 46 8.08 2.95 -9.30
C GLY A 46 6.99 3.23 -8.26
N ALA A 47 5.94 3.97 -8.64
CA ALA A 47 4.82 4.30 -7.76
C ALA A 47 3.91 3.10 -7.49
N VAL A 48 3.65 2.25 -8.49
CA VAL A 48 2.89 1.00 -8.31
C VAL A 48 3.61 0.02 -7.37
N LEU A 49 4.95 0.02 -7.38
CA LEU A 49 5.77 -0.78 -6.45
C LEU A 49 5.98 -0.12 -5.07
N ALA A 50 5.56 1.13 -4.89
CA ALA A 50 5.81 1.89 -3.66
C ALA A 50 4.96 1.45 -2.44
N PRO A 51 3.70 0.99 -2.59
CA PRO A 51 2.98 0.29 -1.54
C PRO A 51 3.70 -0.96 -1.03
N SER A 52 3.53 -1.29 0.25
CA SER A 52 4.12 -2.49 0.84
C SER A 52 3.09 -3.28 1.65
N ASP A 53 3.28 -4.57 1.83
CA ASP A 53 2.25 -5.43 2.44
C ASP A 53 2.41 -5.70 3.94
N PRO A 54 1.51 -5.20 4.81
CA PRO A 54 1.52 -5.61 6.21
C PRO A 54 1.11 -7.08 6.41
N ALA A 55 0.31 -7.67 5.51
CA ALA A 55 -0.23 -9.02 5.68
C ALA A 55 0.85 -10.10 5.64
N ILE A 56 1.93 -9.87 4.89
CA ILE A 56 3.10 -10.77 4.85
C ILE A 56 4.03 -10.50 6.04
N LEU A 57 4.13 -9.23 6.46
CA LEU A 57 5.02 -8.77 7.52
C LEU A 57 4.63 -9.24 8.90
N ILE A 58 3.36 -9.08 9.27
CA ILE A 58 2.84 -9.39 10.60
C ILE A 58 3.17 -10.84 11.03
N PRO A 59 2.77 -11.89 10.28
CA PRO A 59 3.04 -13.27 10.69
C PRO A 59 4.54 -13.61 10.68
N LEU A 60 5.34 -12.94 9.84
CA LEU A 60 6.79 -13.13 9.81
C LEU A 60 7.45 -12.55 11.06
N PHE A 61 7.08 -11.34 11.46
CA PHE A 61 7.63 -10.67 12.63
C PHE A 61 7.16 -11.29 13.94
N ASP A 62 5.91 -11.76 14.00
CA ASP A 62 5.39 -12.54 15.14
C ASP A 62 6.23 -13.80 15.37
N ARG A 63 6.58 -14.51 14.29
CA ARG A 63 7.45 -15.70 14.37
C ARG A 63 8.88 -15.37 14.81
N MET A 64 9.40 -14.22 14.39
CA MET A 64 10.74 -13.76 14.77
C MET A 64 10.80 -13.15 16.17
N ARG A 65 9.66 -12.78 16.78
CA ARG A 65 9.59 -12.03 18.03
C ARG A 65 10.45 -10.76 17.97
N LEU A 66 10.27 -10.01 16.89
CA LEU A 66 11.04 -8.80 16.64
C LEU A 66 10.74 -7.74 17.72
N ARG A 67 11.71 -6.87 18.03
CA ARG A 67 11.47 -5.72 18.91
C ARG A 67 10.24 -4.94 18.48
N GLN A 68 9.32 -4.71 19.43
CA GLN A 68 8.03 -4.05 19.19
C GLN A 68 8.15 -2.71 18.45
N LYS A 69 9.22 -1.94 18.70
CA LYS A 69 9.46 -0.66 18.01
C LYS A 69 9.62 -0.84 16.50
N VAL A 70 10.40 -1.82 16.07
CA VAL A 70 10.69 -2.06 14.63
C VAL A 70 9.46 -2.63 13.95
N GLU A 71 8.86 -3.63 14.57
CA GLU A 71 7.63 -4.29 14.09
C GLU A 71 6.49 -3.28 13.90
N GLN A 72 6.13 -2.53 14.95
CA GLN A 72 5.04 -1.55 14.87
C GLN A 72 5.32 -0.43 13.86
N THR A 73 6.59 -0.06 13.68
CA THR A 73 6.96 0.97 12.69
C THR A 73 6.80 0.43 11.28
N ALA A 74 7.30 -0.76 10.99
CA ALA A 74 7.17 -1.37 9.66
C ALA A 74 5.71 -1.63 9.29
N ILE A 75 4.89 -2.14 10.22
CA ILE A 75 3.46 -2.35 9.99
C ILE A 75 2.74 -1.01 9.74
N ALA A 76 3.01 0.00 10.58
CA ALA A 76 2.39 1.32 10.43
C ALA A 76 2.82 2.02 9.15
N GLU A 77 4.10 1.90 8.77
CA GLU A 77 4.62 2.40 7.51
C GLU A 77 3.88 1.76 6.33
N SER A 78 3.73 0.43 6.34
CA SER A 78 3.04 -0.31 5.28
C SER A 78 1.64 0.22 5.03
N ALA A 79 0.85 0.35 6.11
CA ALA A 79 -0.53 0.85 6.02
C ALA A 79 -0.61 2.29 5.49
N LEU A 80 0.39 3.13 5.79
CA LEU A 80 0.44 4.51 5.28
C LEU A 80 0.89 4.53 3.81
N ASN A 81 1.86 3.70 3.45
CA ASN A 81 2.40 3.56 2.09
C ASN A 81 1.34 3.05 1.11
N ASP A 82 0.40 2.20 1.56
CA ASP A 82 -0.70 1.71 0.71
C ASP A 82 -1.55 2.87 0.17
N SER A 83 -1.95 3.78 1.05
CA SER A 83 -2.77 4.94 0.66
C SER A 83 -2.00 5.95 -0.19
N THR A 84 -0.79 6.30 0.23
CA THR A 84 0.04 7.33 -0.42
C THR A 84 0.62 6.85 -1.75
N GLY A 85 1.07 5.59 -1.81
CA GLY A 85 1.58 4.96 -3.02
C GLY A 85 0.49 4.76 -4.07
N ALA A 86 -0.73 4.37 -3.68
CA ALA A 86 -1.84 4.28 -4.61
C ALA A 86 -2.20 5.65 -5.22
N VAL A 87 -2.32 6.70 -4.40
CA VAL A 87 -2.56 8.07 -4.90
C VAL A 87 -1.46 8.51 -5.86
N LEU A 88 -0.19 8.24 -5.52
CA LEU A 88 0.94 8.57 -6.39
C LEU A 88 0.92 7.80 -7.71
N ALA A 89 0.59 6.51 -7.69
CA ALA A 89 0.45 5.70 -8.89
C ALA A 89 -0.67 6.23 -9.80
N LEU A 90 -1.79 6.63 -9.22
CA LEU A 90 -2.92 7.22 -9.96
C LEU A 90 -2.55 8.56 -10.61
N VAL A 91 -1.80 9.41 -9.91
CA VAL A 91 -1.30 10.67 -10.47
C VAL A 91 -0.38 10.40 -11.67
N PHE A 92 0.56 9.45 -11.56
CA PHE A 92 1.45 9.12 -12.68
C PHE A 92 0.74 8.40 -13.82
N ALA A 93 -0.26 7.56 -13.54
CA ALA A 93 -1.10 6.93 -14.57
C ALA A 93 -1.74 7.99 -15.45
N GLY A 94 -2.21 9.08 -14.85
CA GLY A 94 -2.70 10.24 -15.55
C GLY A 94 -1.71 10.94 -16.45
N VAL A 95 -0.51 11.17 -15.93
CA VAL A 95 0.56 11.77 -16.72
C VAL A 95 0.88 10.90 -17.93
N VAL A 96 0.95 9.57 -17.77
CA VAL A 96 1.21 8.63 -18.86
C VAL A 96 0.07 8.64 -19.89
N LEU A 97 -1.19 8.58 -19.45
CA LEU A 97 -2.37 8.63 -20.32
C LEU A 97 -2.47 9.93 -21.11
N SER A 98 -1.98 11.04 -20.56
CA SER A 98 -2.03 12.33 -21.24
C SER A 98 -1.01 12.51 -22.38
N GLY A 99 0.09 11.75 -22.39
CA GLY A 99 1.14 11.75 -23.42
C GLY A 99 1.95 13.06 -23.55
N ASP A 100 3.28 12.99 -23.68
CA ASP A 100 4.20 14.15 -23.77
C ASP A 100 4.11 14.98 -25.09
N ALA A 101 2.97 15.02 -25.80
CA ALA A 101 2.76 15.80 -27.04
C ALA A 101 1.50 16.67 -27.00
N SER A 102 1.64 17.97 -27.36
CA SER A 102 0.60 19.03 -27.39
C SER A 102 -0.62 18.75 -26.49
N VAL A 103 -0.35 18.88 -25.19
CA VAL A 103 -0.91 18.09 -24.07
C VAL A 103 -2.28 18.60 -23.57
N THR A 104 -2.89 19.59 -24.20
CA THR A 104 -4.00 20.30 -23.56
C THR A 104 -5.26 19.43 -23.42
N ASP A 105 -5.75 18.79 -24.47
CA ASP A 105 -7.07 18.13 -24.42
C ASP A 105 -7.07 16.78 -23.65
N PRO A 106 -6.13 15.84 -23.88
CA PRO A 106 -6.10 14.57 -23.12
C PRO A 106 -5.73 14.76 -21.65
N ALA A 107 -4.86 15.72 -21.32
CA ALA A 107 -4.54 16.03 -19.93
C ALA A 107 -5.70 16.73 -19.22
N ILE A 108 -6.44 17.61 -19.91
CA ILE A 108 -7.65 18.20 -19.34
C ILE A 108 -8.69 17.12 -19.07
N HIS A 109 -8.95 16.21 -20.01
CA HIS A 109 -9.87 15.09 -19.78
C HIS A 109 -9.42 14.21 -18.62
N PHE A 110 -8.15 13.85 -18.52
CA PHE A 110 -7.66 13.10 -17.36
C PHE A 110 -7.80 13.90 -16.04
N LEU A 111 -7.51 15.20 -16.04
CA LEU A 111 -7.67 16.04 -14.85
C LEU A 111 -9.14 16.22 -14.46
N GLU A 112 -10.04 16.27 -15.44
CA GLU A 112 -11.49 16.24 -15.24
C GLU A 112 -11.90 14.91 -14.62
N ASP A 113 -11.49 13.77 -15.20
CA ASP A 113 -11.79 12.43 -14.70
C ASP A 113 -11.26 12.24 -13.27
N LEU A 114 -10.02 12.63 -13.01
CA LEU A 114 -9.40 12.60 -11.68
C LEU A 114 -10.15 13.52 -10.72
N GLY A 115 -10.49 14.74 -11.15
CA GLY A 115 -11.22 15.71 -10.35
C GLY A 115 -12.60 15.21 -9.95
N ILE A 116 -13.36 14.65 -10.91
CA ILE A 116 -14.69 14.06 -10.72
C ILE A 116 -14.60 12.86 -9.79
N SER A 117 -13.69 11.92 -10.07
CA SER A 117 -13.48 10.73 -9.24
C SER A 117 -13.08 11.09 -7.81
N THR A 118 -12.25 12.13 -7.65
CA THR A 118 -11.80 12.60 -6.34
C THR A 118 -12.92 13.26 -5.57
N ALA A 119 -13.62 14.21 -6.17
CA ALA A 119 -14.71 14.95 -5.52
C ALA A 119 -15.84 14.01 -5.11
N LEU A 120 -16.29 13.16 -6.03
CA LEU A 120 -17.37 12.21 -5.78
C LEU A 120 -16.91 11.07 -4.87
N GLY A 121 -15.69 10.54 -5.04
CA GLY A 121 -15.14 9.51 -4.16
C GLY A 121 -15.04 9.98 -2.70
N ILE A 122 -14.60 11.21 -2.48
CA ILE A 122 -14.63 11.84 -1.15
C ILE A 122 -16.07 11.97 -0.65
N GLY A 123 -16.98 12.46 -1.49
CA GLY A 123 -18.40 12.59 -1.16
C GLY A 123 -19.05 11.29 -0.72
N PHE A 124 -18.85 10.20 -1.48
CA PHE A 124 -19.36 8.87 -1.17
C PHE A 124 -18.66 8.25 0.05
N GLY A 125 -17.36 8.49 0.26
CA GLY A 125 -16.67 8.07 1.47
C GLY A 125 -17.19 8.73 2.74
N VAL A 126 -17.48 10.04 2.67
CA VAL A 126 -18.12 10.78 3.77
C VAL A 126 -19.56 10.32 3.96
N LEU A 127 -20.32 10.11 2.89
CA LEU A 127 -21.69 9.60 2.95
C LEU A 127 -21.71 8.22 3.61
N LEU A 128 -20.85 7.29 3.18
CA LEU A 128 -20.73 5.96 3.77
C LEU A 128 -20.37 6.06 5.25
N SER A 129 -19.44 6.96 5.59
CA SER A 129 -19.10 7.25 6.99
C SER A 129 -20.30 7.73 7.79
N MET A 130 -21.15 8.60 7.23
CA MET A 130 -22.36 9.09 7.89
C MET A 130 -23.45 8.02 8.02
N VAL A 131 -23.63 7.18 7.00
CA VAL A 131 -24.64 6.11 6.96
C VAL A 131 -24.33 5.03 8.01
N VAL A 132 -23.04 4.73 8.18
CA VAL A 132 -22.53 3.78 9.18
C VAL A 132 -22.44 4.42 10.57
N SER A 133 -22.24 5.74 10.65
CA SER A 133 -22.12 6.45 11.93
C SER A 133 -23.45 6.53 12.67
N ASN A 134 -23.43 6.18 13.95
CA ASN A 134 -24.59 6.14 14.84
C ASN A 134 -25.08 7.54 15.33
N ARG A 135 -24.79 8.62 14.59
CA ARG A 135 -25.49 9.90 14.82
C ARG A 135 -26.93 9.78 14.31
N ARG A 136 -27.81 10.75 14.65
CA ARG A 136 -29.25 10.81 14.30
C ARG A 136 -29.63 10.62 12.81
N LEU A 137 -28.66 10.37 11.93
CA LEU A 137 -28.77 10.17 10.48
C LEU A 137 -28.35 8.75 10.03
N GLY A 138 -27.96 7.84 10.93
CA GLY A 138 -27.62 6.45 10.58
C GLY A 138 -28.87 5.65 10.24
N VAL A 139 -29.31 5.71 8.98
CA VAL A 139 -30.55 5.06 8.49
C VAL A 139 -30.43 3.54 8.39
N TRP A 140 -29.19 3.00 8.33
CA TRP A 140 -28.91 1.57 8.08
C TRP A 140 -28.04 0.92 9.16
N SER A 141 -28.09 1.41 10.40
CA SER A 141 -27.31 0.85 11.51
C SER A 141 -27.53 -0.67 11.68
N GLU A 142 -28.77 -1.15 11.48
CA GLU A 142 -29.14 -2.58 11.58
C GLU A 142 -28.63 -3.44 10.40
N SER A 143 -28.09 -2.86 9.33
CA SER A 143 -27.61 -3.58 8.14
C SER A 143 -26.42 -2.87 7.47
N ALA A 144 -25.42 -2.52 8.29
CA ALA A 144 -24.20 -1.82 7.86
C ALA A 144 -23.47 -2.53 6.69
N ALA A 145 -23.54 -3.86 6.65
CA ALA A 145 -23.09 -4.70 5.53
C ALA A 145 -23.68 -4.26 4.17
N ILE A 146 -25.01 -4.14 4.13
CA ILE A 146 -25.75 -3.78 2.91
C ILE A 146 -25.47 -2.32 2.57
N ALA A 147 -25.35 -1.45 3.57
CA ALA A 147 -25.00 -0.05 3.37
C ALA A 147 -23.63 0.13 2.70
N VAL A 148 -22.60 -0.64 3.11
CA VAL A 148 -21.28 -0.59 2.47
C VAL A 148 -21.38 -1.00 1.00
N VAL A 149 -21.99 -2.15 0.72
CA VAL A 149 -22.10 -2.66 -0.66
C VAL A 149 -22.91 -1.69 -1.52
N ALA A 150 -24.03 -1.17 -0.99
CA ALA A 150 -24.88 -0.23 -1.71
C ALA A 150 -24.18 1.10 -2.00
N VAL A 151 -23.56 1.72 -0.99
CA VAL A 151 -22.91 3.04 -1.18
C VAL A 151 -21.67 2.91 -2.07
N VAL A 152 -20.89 1.82 -1.95
CA VAL A 152 -19.74 1.58 -2.83
C VAL A 152 -20.20 1.32 -4.27
N ALA A 153 -21.23 0.48 -4.49
CA ALA A 153 -21.74 0.19 -5.82
C ALA A 153 -22.37 1.43 -6.47
N VAL A 154 -23.25 2.14 -5.75
CA VAL A 154 -23.86 3.39 -6.22
C VAL A 154 -22.78 4.43 -6.49
N GLY A 155 -21.80 4.56 -5.59
CA GLY A 155 -20.67 5.47 -5.76
C GLY A 155 -19.88 5.17 -7.02
N TYR A 156 -19.49 3.91 -7.23
CA TYR A 156 -18.78 3.44 -8.41
C TYR A 156 -19.53 3.83 -9.70
N PHE A 157 -20.80 3.41 -9.85
CA PHE A 157 -21.57 3.67 -11.06
C PHE A 157 -21.89 5.15 -11.26
N SER A 158 -22.10 5.90 -10.18
CA SER A 158 -22.35 7.35 -10.26
C SER A 158 -21.12 8.11 -10.76
N ILE A 159 -19.93 7.68 -10.35
CA ILE A 159 -18.67 8.28 -10.77
C ILE A 159 -18.38 7.94 -12.23
N ASP A 160 -18.56 6.68 -12.60
CA ASP A 160 -18.42 6.19 -13.97
C ASP A 160 -19.37 6.94 -14.93
N TRP A 161 -20.63 7.12 -14.53
CA TRP A 161 -21.62 7.88 -15.31
C TRP A 161 -21.30 9.38 -15.40
N ALA A 162 -20.62 9.93 -14.40
CA ALA A 162 -20.16 11.32 -14.42
C ALA A 162 -18.90 11.53 -15.29
N GLY A 163 -18.36 10.47 -15.90
CA GLY A 163 -17.12 10.51 -16.67
C GLY A 163 -15.86 10.29 -15.85
N GLY A 164 -15.95 10.05 -14.54
CA GLY A 164 -14.80 9.71 -13.71
C GLY A 164 -14.53 8.19 -13.67
N SER A 165 -13.39 7.80 -13.11
CA SER A 165 -13.09 6.40 -12.80
C SER A 165 -13.80 5.96 -11.51
N GLY A 166 -14.83 5.12 -11.65
CA GLY A 166 -15.51 4.48 -10.52
C GLY A 166 -14.56 3.74 -9.57
N TYR A 167 -13.48 3.15 -10.11
CA TYR A 167 -12.44 2.47 -9.34
C TYR A 167 -11.68 3.45 -8.42
N LEU A 168 -11.22 4.58 -8.96
CA LEU A 168 -10.56 5.64 -8.19
C LEU A 168 -11.49 6.18 -7.10
N GLY A 169 -12.74 6.42 -7.46
CA GLY A 169 -13.78 6.85 -6.53
C GLY A 169 -14.00 5.90 -5.37
N ALA A 170 -14.17 4.61 -5.65
CA ALA A 170 -14.34 3.57 -4.64
C ALA A 170 -13.09 3.44 -3.74
N PHE A 171 -11.89 3.54 -4.31
CA PHE A 171 -10.64 3.56 -3.56
C PHE A 171 -10.57 4.72 -2.56
N LEU A 172 -10.87 5.94 -3.01
CA LEU A 172 -10.89 7.13 -2.13
C LEU A 172 -11.99 7.06 -1.07
N ALA A 173 -13.16 6.53 -1.43
CA ALA A 173 -14.24 6.30 -0.47
C ALA A 173 -13.81 5.31 0.63
N GLY A 174 -13.19 4.19 0.24
CA GLY A 174 -12.61 3.22 1.17
C GLY A 174 -11.53 3.82 2.06
N LEU A 175 -10.67 4.69 1.51
CA LEU A 175 -9.64 5.39 2.28
C LEU A 175 -10.24 6.28 3.38
N ILE A 176 -11.33 7.00 3.10
CA ILE A 176 -12.01 7.83 4.11
C ILE A 176 -12.63 6.96 5.19
N VAL A 177 -13.37 5.91 4.82
CA VAL A 177 -14.06 5.02 5.75
C VAL A 177 -13.06 4.27 6.63
N GLY A 178 -11.95 3.81 6.06
CA GLY A 178 -10.86 3.18 6.82
C GLY A 178 -10.17 4.12 7.82
N ASN A 179 -10.24 5.44 7.60
CA ASN A 179 -9.66 6.46 8.47
C ASN A 179 -10.70 7.26 9.28
N MET A 180 -11.94 6.77 9.36
CA MET A 180 -13.07 7.49 9.96
C MET A 180 -12.81 7.93 11.41
N ASP A 181 -12.14 7.09 12.21
CA ASP A 181 -11.75 7.41 13.58
C ASP A 181 -10.80 8.61 13.67
N ARG A 182 -9.81 8.68 12.78
CA ARG A 182 -8.84 9.79 12.74
C ARG A 182 -9.46 11.07 12.20
N LEU A 183 -10.39 10.94 11.26
CA LEU A 183 -11.14 12.05 10.66
C LEU A 183 -12.24 12.60 11.60
N ARG A 184 -12.38 12.06 12.82
CA ARG A 184 -13.45 12.39 13.79
C ARG A 184 -14.85 12.18 13.22
N LEU A 185 -14.96 11.28 12.24
CA LEU A 185 -16.21 10.85 11.63
C LEU A 185 -16.76 9.59 12.33
N GLY A 186 -15.91 8.86 13.07
CA GLY A 186 -16.24 7.60 13.72
C GLY A 186 -16.92 7.78 15.08
N MET A 187 -17.91 6.91 15.36
CA MET A 187 -18.42 6.66 16.72
C MET A 187 -18.63 5.15 16.87
N HIS A 188 -17.94 4.56 17.86
CA HIS A 188 -17.93 3.13 18.11
C HIS A 188 -19.33 2.60 18.44
N SER A 189 -19.82 1.71 17.60
CA SER A 189 -21.02 0.89 17.84
C SER A 189 -20.73 -0.56 17.48
N ASP A 190 -21.50 -1.51 18.02
CA ASP A 190 -21.32 -2.94 17.73
C ASP A 190 -21.50 -3.27 16.23
N HIS A 191 -22.36 -2.53 15.53
CA HIS A 191 -22.59 -2.68 14.08
C HIS A 191 -21.39 -2.25 13.22
N GLU A 192 -20.60 -1.29 13.69
CA GLU A 192 -19.34 -0.90 13.02
C GLU A 192 -18.33 -2.06 13.04
N ARG A 193 -18.39 -2.89 14.09
CA ARG A 193 -17.56 -4.10 14.21
C ARG A 193 -18.03 -5.19 13.25
N GLU A 194 -19.33 -5.44 13.14
CA GLU A 194 -19.87 -6.41 12.18
C GLU A 194 -19.53 -6.02 10.73
N MET A 195 -19.65 -4.74 10.41
CA MET A 195 -19.23 -4.20 9.11
C MET A 195 -17.75 -4.46 8.84
N ARG A 196 -16.87 -4.15 9.81
CA ARG A 196 -15.44 -4.41 9.69
C ARG A 196 -15.16 -5.89 9.46
N VAL A 197 -15.78 -6.78 10.22
CA VAL A 197 -15.63 -8.23 10.04
C VAL A 197 -16.05 -8.68 8.64
N LEU A 198 -17.17 -8.16 8.12
CA LEU A 198 -17.60 -8.46 6.75
C LEU A 198 -16.58 -7.97 5.72
N VAL A 199 -16.17 -6.70 5.81
CA VAL A 199 -15.22 -6.08 4.88
C VAL A 199 -13.88 -6.82 4.92
N ASP A 200 -13.38 -7.16 6.11
CA ASP A 200 -12.15 -7.91 6.29
C ASP A 200 -12.26 -9.31 5.66
N THR A 201 -13.37 -10.02 5.90
CA THR A 201 -13.61 -11.36 5.31
C THR A 201 -13.72 -11.30 3.79
N LEU A 202 -14.45 -10.33 3.25
CA LEU A 202 -14.57 -10.14 1.81
C LEU A 202 -13.23 -9.75 1.18
N SER A 203 -12.50 -8.85 1.84
CA SER A 203 -11.17 -8.42 1.40
C SER A 203 -10.23 -9.61 1.34
N GLU A 204 -10.22 -10.49 2.36
CA GLU A 204 -9.42 -11.71 2.37
C GLU A 204 -9.75 -12.65 1.18
N VAL A 205 -11.04 -12.87 0.90
CA VAL A 205 -11.47 -13.67 -0.25
C VAL A 205 -11.01 -13.03 -1.57
N VAL A 206 -11.20 -11.71 -1.73
CA VAL A 206 -10.79 -10.97 -2.94
C VAL A 206 -9.26 -11.01 -3.11
N VAL A 207 -8.49 -10.84 -2.04
CA VAL A 207 -7.02 -10.92 -2.05
C VAL A 207 -6.57 -12.30 -2.55
N ILE A 208 -7.17 -13.38 -2.03
CA ILE A 208 -6.87 -14.74 -2.48
C ILE A 208 -7.16 -14.88 -3.97
N LEU A 209 -8.32 -14.39 -4.43
CA LEU A 209 -8.70 -14.41 -5.85
C LEU A 209 -7.75 -13.60 -6.72
N VAL A 210 -7.32 -12.41 -6.28
CA VAL A 210 -6.36 -11.56 -7.01
C VAL A 210 -5.02 -12.28 -7.17
N PHE A 211 -4.47 -12.86 -6.10
CA PHE A 211 -3.20 -13.58 -6.19
C PHE A 211 -3.29 -14.85 -7.05
N ILE A 212 -4.38 -15.62 -6.93
CA ILE A 212 -4.61 -16.80 -7.78
C ILE A 212 -4.73 -16.38 -9.25
N THR A 213 -5.51 -15.34 -9.54
CA THR A 213 -5.73 -14.84 -10.90
C THR A 213 -4.47 -14.26 -11.49
N LEU A 214 -3.72 -13.44 -10.72
CA LEU A 214 -2.43 -12.89 -11.12
C LEU A 214 -1.45 -14.04 -11.43
N GLY A 215 -1.33 -15.02 -10.53
CA GLY A 215 -0.46 -16.19 -10.71
C GLY A 215 -0.83 -17.04 -11.92
N ALA A 216 -2.12 -17.22 -12.18
CA ALA A 216 -2.63 -17.97 -13.34
C ALA A 216 -2.43 -17.23 -14.67
N ASN A 217 -2.46 -15.90 -14.65
CA ASN A 217 -2.29 -15.03 -15.83
C ASN A 217 -0.87 -14.46 -15.95
N LEU A 218 0.12 -15.06 -15.28
CA LEU A 218 1.50 -14.61 -15.42
C LEU A 218 1.94 -14.71 -16.89
N PRO A 219 2.36 -13.60 -17.52
CA PRO A 219 2.83 -13.64 -18.90
C PRO A 219 4.25 -14.19 -18.93
N TRP A 220 4.38 -15.52 -18.83
CA TRP A 220 5.68 -16.19 -18.71
C TRP A 220 6.64 -15.87 -19.85
N SER A 221 6.12 -15.68 -21.07
CA SER A 221 6.89 -15.22 -22.23
C SER A 221 7.50 -13.85 -22.00
N ASP A 222 6.71 -12.90 -21.50
CA ASP A 222 7.13 -11.50 -21.33
C ASP A 222 7.99 -11.31 -20.09
N ILE A 223 7.75 -12.10 -19.05
CA ILE A 223 8.65 -12.20 -17.90
C ILE A 223 10.02 -12.69 -18.36
N TRP A 224 10.08 -13.71 -19.23
CA TRP A 224 11.36 -14.28 -19.65
C TRP A 224 12.12 -13.36 -20.60
N SER A 225 11.43 -12.66 -21.50
CA SER A 225 12.04 -11.67 -22.40
C SER A 225 12.56 -10.45 -21.64
N ASN A 226 11.84 -10.01 -20.59
CA ASN A 226 12.17 -8.84 -19.79
C ASN A 226 12.85 -9.17 -18.44
N LEU A 227 13.31 -10.41 -18.26
CA LEU A 227 13.85 -10.87 -16.97
C LEU A 227 15.07 -10.07 -16.54
N GLY A 228 15.98 -9.78 -17.48
CA GLY A 228 17.19 -9.00 -17.22
C GLY A 228 16.87 -7.60 -16.68
N PRO A 229 16.16 -6.75 -17.47
CA PRO A 229 15.70 -5.44 -17.03
C PRO A 229 14.87 -5.49 -15.73
N GLY A 230 13.93 -6.43 -15.62
CA GLY A 230 13.07 -6.57 -14.43
C GLY A 230 13.86 -6.91 -13.16
N LEU A 231 14.86 -7.78 -13.25
CA LEU A 231 15.75 -8.07 -12.12
C LEU A 231 16.61 -6.87 -11.73
N VAL A 232 17.06 -6.05 -12.70
CA VAL A 232 17.79 -4.81 -12.40
C VAL A 232 16.89 -3.82 -11.65
N VAL A 233 15.64 -3.65 -12.09
CA VAL A 233 14.66 -2.79 -11.42
C VAL A 233 14.37 -3.27 -10.01
N ILE A 234 14.16 -4.58 -9.81
CA ILE A 234 13.88 -5.15 -8.48
C ILE A 234 15.13 -5.07 -7.58
N ALA A 235 16.32 -5.31 -8.13
CA ALA A 235 17.56 -5.14 -7.38
C ALA A 235 17.73 -3.68 -6.94
N ALA A 236 17.47 -2.70 -7.82
CA ALA A 236 17.48 -1.30 -7.46
C ALA A 236 16.40 -0.97 -6.42
N PHE A 237 15.19 -1.51 -6.56
CA PHE A 237 14.10 -1.32 -5.61
C PHE A 237 14.48 -1.80 -4.18
N ILE A 238 15.09 -2.98 -4.07
CA ILE A 238 15.45 -3.59 -2.78
C ILE A 238 16.75 -3.00 -2.22
N VAL A 239 17.80 -2.86 -3.04
CA VAL A 239 19.16 -2.56 -2.58
C VAL A 239 19.50 -1.06 -2.64
N LEU A 240 18.82 -0.29 -3.49
CA LEU A 240 19.09 1.14 -3.65
C LEU A 240 17.95 1.99 -3.09
N ALA A 241 16.74 1.86 -3.64
CA ALA A 241 15.61 2.71 -3.30
C ALA A 241 15.25 2.58 -1.82
N ARG A 242 15.14 1.35 -1.31
CA ARG A 242 14.76 1.14 0.10
C ARG A 242 15.78 1.68 1.11
N PRO A 243 17.08 1.34 1.04
CA PRO A 243 18.05 1.94 1.96
C PRO A 243 18.10 3.46 1.85
N LEU A 244 18.07 4.01 0.63
CA LEU A 244 18.11 5.46 0.44
C LEU A 244 16.92 6.16 1.10
N THR A 245 15.71 5.63 0.92
CA THR A 245 14.49 6.11 1.58
C THR A 245 14.60 6.02 3.10
N VAL A 246 14.99 4.86 3.64
CA VAL A 246 15.03 4.65 5.09
C VAL A 246 16.13 5.49 5.74
N PHE A 247 17.31 5.59 5.14
CA PHE A 247 18.37 6.46 5.65
C PHE A 247 17.98 7.94 5.58
N ALA A 248 17.40 8.41 4.47
CA ALA A 248 16.98 9.80 4.34
C ALA A 248 15.90 10.18 5.37
N CYS A 249 14.92 9.31 5.58
CA CYS A 249 13.79 9.57 6.47
C CYS A 249 14.14 9.36 7.96
N LEU A 250 14.77 8.23 8.31
CA LEU A 250 15.01 7.86 9.70
C LEU A 250 16.25 8.52 10.32
N LEU A 251 17.29 8.86 9.54
CA LEU A 251 18.41 9.64 10.07
C LEU A 251 18.01 11.09 10.37
N SER A 252 17.02 11.62 9.64
CA SER A 252 16.42 12.93 9.92
C SER A 252 15.56 12.91 11.18
N ASP A 253 14.99 11.75 11.53
CA ASP A 253 14.22 11.55 12.77
C ASP A 253 15.12 11.41 14.01
N ARG A 254 15.59 12.55 14.51
CA ARG A 254 16.35 12.63 15.77
C ARG A 254 15.53 12.24 17.02
N ARG A 255 14.20 12.21 16.94
CA ARG A 255 13.31 11.90 18.09
C ARG A 255 13.07 10.40 18.25
N GLY A 256 13.14 9.64 17.16
CA GLY A 256 12.93 8.19 17.16
C GLY A 256 14.04 7.39 17.87
N GLY A 257 15.22 7.96 18.10
CA GLY A 257 16.33 7.29 18.81
C GLY A 257 16.70 5.94 18.18
N TRP A 258 16.85 5.94 16.85
CA TRP A 258 17.08 4.74 16.05
C TRP A 258 18.50 4.21 16.23
N SER A 259 18.63 2.91 16.49
CA SER A 259 19.93 2.25 16.45
C SER A 259 20.30 1.88 15.01
N TRP A 260 21.60 1.75 14.73
CA TRP A 260 22.08 1.35 13.40
C TRP A 260 21.49 0.01 12.95
N GLN A 261 21.35 -0.92 13.89
CA GLN A 261 20.74 -2.24 13.66
C GLN A 261 19.28 -2.12 13.21
N GLU A 262 18.49 -1.24 13.84
CA GLU A 262 17.09 -1.01 13.48
C GLU A 262 16.98 -0.40 12.07
N ILE A 263 17.82 0.58 11.74
CA ILE A 263 17.82 1.24 10.43
C ILE A 263 18.20 0.26 9.32
N VAL A 264 19.25 -0.56 9.52
CA VAL A 264 19.67 -1.57 8.54
C VAL A 264 18.59 -2.61 8.31
N PHE A 265 17.93 -3.07 9.37
CA PHE A 265 16.83 -4.03 9.24
C PHE A 265 15.63 -3.45 8.48
N LEU A 266 15.18 -2.24 8.82
CA LEU A 266 14.10 -1.54 8.11
C LEU A 266 14.48 -1.25 6.64
N SER A 267 15.75 -0.95 6.37
CA SER A 267 16.29 -0.77 5.02
C SER A 267 16.29 -2.06 4.18
N TRP A 268 16.26 -3.22 4.82
CA TRP A 268 16.15 -4.53 4.15
C TRP A 268 14.71 -5.05 4.09
N THR A 269 13.76 -4.35 4.72
CA THR A 269 12.37 -4.79 4.86
C THR A 269 11.52 -4.13 3.80
N ARG A 270 11.07 -4.89 2.79
CA ARG A 270 10.31 -4.36 1.65
C ARG A 270 9.48 -5.43 0.92
N GLU A 271 8.22 -5.61 1.27
CA GLU A 271 7.35 -6.61 0.66
C GLU A 271 6.44 -5.94 -0.37
N THR A 272 6.46 -6.43 -1.60
CA THR A 272 5.45 -6.04 -2.58
C THR A 272 4.18 -6.86 -2.33
N GLY A 273 3.05 -6.18 -2.24
CA GLY A 273 1.80 -6.74 -1.71
C GLY A 273 0.62 -6.73 -2.65
N VAL A 274 -0.53 -7.00 -2.04
CA VAL A 274 -1.86 -6.96 -2.68
C VAL A 274 -2.12 -5.62 -3.37
N VAL A 275 -1.78 -4.51 -2.72
CA VAL A 275 -2.06 -3.17 -3.26
C VAL A 275 -1.34 -2.94 -4.58
N ALA A 276 -0.08 -3.37 -4.70
CA ALA A 276 0.65 -3.29 -5.96
C ALA A 276 0.00 -4.15 -7.06
N ALA A 277 -0.45 -5.37 -6.73
CA ALA A 277 -1.16 -6.24 -7.67
C ALA A 277 -2.50 -5.63 -8.13
N ALA A 278 -3.26 -5.05 -7.20
CA ALA A 278 -4.52 -4.38 -7.50
C ALA A 278 -4.30 -3.15 -8.39
N LEU A 279 -3.28 -2.33 -8.10
CA LEU A 279 -2.91 -1.18 -8.92
C LEU A 279 -2.46 -1.61 -10.32
N ALA A 280 -1.70 -2.70 -10.45
CA ALA A 280 -1.32 -3.23 -11.76
C ALA A 280 -2.55 -3.65 -12.59
N GLY A 281 -3.50 -4.35 -11.97
CA GLY A 281 -4.78 -4.67 -12.60
C GLY A 281 -5.58 -3.43 -12.99
N LEU A 282 -5.55 -2.39 -12.15
CA LEU A 282 -6.18 -1.10 -12.46
C LEU A 282 -5.51 -0.41 -13.66
N MET A 283 -4.18 -0.48 -13.82
CA MET A 283 -3.50 0.10 -14.98
C MET A 283 -3.96 -0.56 -16.28
N VAL A 284 -4.20 -1.87 -16.26
CA VAL A 284 -4.79 -2.60 -17.40
C VAL A 284 -6.23 -2.12 -17.65
N ALA A 285 -7.04 -1.98 -16.58
CA ALA A 285 -8.42 -1.52 -16.71
C ALA A 285 -8.56 -0.08 -17.21
N LEU A 286 -7.57 0.76 -16.93
CA LEU A 286 -7.48 2.15 -17.40
C LEU A 286 -6.84 2.28 -18.80
N ASP A 287 -6.48 1.16 -19.44
CA ASP A 287 -5.82 1.11 -20.76
C ASP A 287 -4.53 1.95 -20.79
N VAL A 288 -3.76 1.92 -19.69
CA VAL A 288 -2.51 2.68 -19.59
C VAL A 288 -1.48 2.10 -20.56
N PRO A 289 -0.75 2.94 -21.33
CA PRO A 289 0.40 2.49 -22.10
C PRO A 289 1.36 1.64 -21.27
N ASP A 290 1.83 0.53 -21.86
CA ASP A 290 2.74 -0.42 -21.21
C ASP A 290 2.17 -1.09 -19.94
N ALA A 291 0.83 -1.15 -19.75
CA ALA A 291 0.23 -1.80 -18.59
C ALA A 291 0.67 -3.27 -18.43
N GLU A 292 0.89 -4.00 -19.52
CA GLU A 292 1.42 -5.37 -19.48
C GLU A 292 2.83 -5.43 -18.87
N LEU A 293 3.69 -4.45 -19.16
CA LEU A 293 5.02 -4.33 -18.57
C LEU A 293 4.94 -4.03 -17.06
N ILE A 294 3.99 -3.17 -16.65
CA ILE A 294 3.73 -2.88 -15.23
C ILE A 294 3.32 -4.15 -14.51
N VAL A 295 2.34 -4.89 -15.05
CA VAL A 295 1.88 -6.18 -14.49
C VAL A 295 3.03 -7.17 -14.37
N THR A 296 3.82 -7.33 -15.44
CA THR A 296 4.99 -8.21 -15.48
C THR A 296 6.01 -7.86 -14.41
N THR A 297 6.30 -6.57 -14.25
CA THR A 297 7.28 -6.06 -13.28
C THR A 297 6.78 -6.25 -11.84
N VAL A 298 5.50 -5.97 -11.57
CA VAL A 298 4.87 -6.15 -10.26
C VAL A 298 4.83 -7.62 -9.88
N ALA A 299 4.44 -8.50 -10.80
CA ALA A 299 4.44 -9.94 -10.59
C ALA A 299 5.85 -10.46 -10.24
N LEU A 300 6.87 -10.05 -11.01
CA LEU A 300 8.25 -10.43 -10.74
C LEU A 300 8.71 -9.89 -9.38
N ALA A 301 8.35 -8.64 -9.03
CA ALA A 301 8.67 -8.05 -7.74
C ALA A 301 8.03 -8.83 -6.57
N ILE A 302 6.77 -9.24 -6.68
CA ILE A 302 6.09 -10.08 -5.69
C ILE A 302 6.84 -11.40 -5.50
N VAL A 303 7.12 -12.12 -6.59
CA VAL A 303 7.81 -13.42 -6.52
C VAL A 303 9.21 -13.28 -5.91
N VAL A 304 9.99 -12.30 -6.36
CA VAL A 304 11.37 -12.10 -5.88
C VAL A 304 11.38 -11.61 -4.44
N THR A 305 10.54 -10.64 -4.06
CA THR A 305 10.50 -10.13 -2.68
C THR A 305 10.02 -11.19 -1.70
N LEU A 306 9.03 -12.00 -2.07
CA LEU A 306 8.60 -13.15 -1.26
C LEU A 306 9.73 -14.18 -1.13
N ALA A 307 10.35 -14.61 -2.22
CA ALA A 307 11.39 -15.63 -2.17
C ALA A 307 12.64 -15.18 -1.39
N VAL A 308 13.14 -13.98 -1.69
CA VAL A 308 14.37 -13.45 -1.10
C VAL A 308 14.14 -13.00 0.33
N GLN A 309 13.05 -12.29 0.61
CA GLN A 309 12.95 -11.61 1.89
C GLN A 309 12.27 -12.43 2.99
N THR A 310 11.42 -13.39 2.66
CA THR A 310 10.89 -14.33 3.68
C THR A 310 12.01 -15.22 4.24
N THR A 311 13.03 -15.52 3.44
CA THR A 311 14.17 -16.37 3.82
C THR A 311 15.29 -15.57 4.49
N THR A 312 15.61 -14.37 4.01
CA THR A 312 16.74 -13.57 4.53
C THR A 312 16.44 -12.77 5.79
N LYS A 313 15.20 -12.32 6.03
CA LYS A 313 14.86 -11.50 7.21
C LYS A 313 15.05 -12.21 8.55
N PRO A 314 14.62 -13.48 8.74
CA PRO A 314 14.88 -14.20 10.00
C PRO A 314 16.37 -14.39 10.28
N TRP A 315 17.18 -14.51 9.24
CA TRP A 315 18.64 -14.57 9.40
C TRP A 315 19.22 -13.21 9.80
N LEU A 316 18.77 -12.12 9.16
CA LEU A 316 19.24 -10.77 9.44
C LEU A 316 18.82 -10.27 10.82
N GLY A 317 17.57 -10.54 11.24
CA GLY A 317 17.05 -10.18 12.57
C GLY A 317 17.87 -10.77 13.70
N ARG A 318 18.20 -12.07 13.61
CA ARG A 318 19.11 -12.77 14.53
C ARG A 318 20.50 -12.16 14.56
N ARG A 319 21.09 -11.90 13.39
CA ARG A 319 22.43 -11.31 13.27
C ARG A 319 22.51 -9.91 13.87
N LEU A 320 21.44 -9.14 13.78
CA LEU A 320 21.36 -7.78 14.31
C LEU A 320 20.90 -7.70 15.78
N GLY A 321 20.57 -8.83 16.42
CA GLY A 321 20.14 -8.88 17.81
C GLY A 321 18.81 -8.16 18.07
N LEU A 322 17.92 -8.20 17.08
CA LEU A 322 16.61 -7.55 17.12
C LEU A 322 15.48 -8.48 17.56
N GLU A 323 15.75 -9.77 17.75
CA GLU A 323 14.80 -10.74 18.30
C GLU A 323 14.80 -10.65 19.83
N GLU A 324 13.62 -10.59 20.43
CA GLU A 324 13.46 -10.62 21.88
C GLU A 324 13.60 -12.07 22.38
N PRO A 325 14.40 -12.32 23.44
CA PRO A 325 14.53 -13.66 24.00
C PRO A 325 13.17 -14.17 24.47
N ALA A 326 12.95 -15.49 24.35
CA ALA A 326 11.73 -16.09 24.87
C ALA A 326 11.57 -15.74 26.37
N PRO A 327 10.34 -15.43 26.82
CA PRO A 327 10.11 -15.16 28.24
C PRO A 327 10.67 -16.31 29.06
N SER A 328 11.42 -15.99 30.10
CA SER A 328 11.99 -17.01 30.96
C SER A 328 10.84 -17.75 31.66
N LEU A 329 11.06 -19.00 32.06
CA LEU A 329 10.04 -19.76 32.82
C LEU A 329 9.60 -19.03 34.11
N ALA A 330 10.40 -18.08 34.61
CA ALA A 330 10.05 -17.21 35.72
C ALA A 330 9.01 -16.13 35.35
N ASP A 331 9.08 -15.56 34.14
CA ASP A 331 8.13 -14.55 33.65
C ASP A 331 6.77 -15.17 33.29
N ALA A 332 6.76 -16.43 32.84
CA ALA A 332 5.55 -17.19 32.58
C ALA A 332 4.78 -17.55 33.87
N ALA A 333 5.49 -17.74 34.98
CA ALA A 333 4.88 -17.98 36.29
C ALA A 333 4.20 -16.72 36.85
N ASP A 334 4.80 -15.54 36.64
CA ASP A 334 4.27 -14.25 37.10
C ASP A 334 3.01 -13.81 36.34
N LEU A 335 2.88 -14.20 35.06
CA LEU A 335 1.67 -13.99 34.24
C LEU A 335 0.52 -14.97 34.56
N SER A 336 0.78 -15.98 35.38
CA SER A 336 -0.22 -16.97 35.83
C SER A 336 -0.66 -16.79 37.28
N ALA A 337 -0.08 -15.81 38.00
CA ALA A 337 -0.53 -15.42 39.33
C ALA A 337 -1.78 -14.53 39.20
N PRO A 338 -2.85 -14.82 39.97
CA PRO A 338 -4.17 -14.18 39.83
C PRO A 338 -4.19 -12.69 40.20
#